data_AF-A0A811KPI9-F1
#
_entry.id   AF-A0A811KPI9-F1
#
_cell.length_a   1.000
_cell.length_b   1.000
_cell.length_c   1.000
_cell.angle_alpha   90.00
_cell.angle_beta   90.00
_cell.angle_gamma   90.00
#
_symmetry.space_group_name_H-M   'P 1'
#
loop_
_entity.id
_entity.type
_entity.pdbx_description
1 polymer ?
#
loop_
_entity_poly.entity_id
_entity_poly.type
_entity_poly.pdbx_seq_one_letter_code
_entity_poly.pdbx_strand_id
1 'polypeptide(L)'
;METVLLTLSTCTGCQLAIEGLNRLHSDSMVLFTFTTATTITITGIIKRPSVIYDRRIPIKLPSNKLQYGCAYDSLFYFGIVLMTLCLFLSSYMGIFQEDLFKTYGRHSDEVMWGMNAITLPMYIMYHESISNAFMDYCNSNSLAVLGIKLPITELWAVLLGILVLQYTCIKNVYKLNSKMNSLNLTMILTLRKFLNLLLSVLIFKNQFNYINFIGATMVFIGTYLFYSEKRAKTE
;
A
#
# COMPACT_ATOMS: atom_id res chain seq x y z
N MET A 1 -4.49 13.30 -17.20
CA MET A 1 -4.34 14.09 -15.96
C MET A 1 -5.33 13.65 -14.89
N GLU A 2 -6.61 13.49 -15.21
CA GLU A 2 -7.67 13.04 -14.28
C GLU A 2 -7.36 11.75 -13.51
N THR A 3 -6.87 10.70 -14.19
CA THR A 3 -6.49 9.44 -13.50
C THR A 3 -5.36 9.65 -12.49
N VAL A 4 -4.43 10.57 -12.73
CA VAL A 4 -3.33 10.87 -11.79
C VAL A 4 -3.85 11.55 -10.54
N LEU A 5 -4.70 12.57 -10.72
CA LEU A 5 -5.29 13.33 -9.61
C LEU A 5 -6.19 12.43 -8.75
N LEU A 6 -7.01 11.58 -9.38
CA LEU A 6 -7.85 10.61 -8.70
C LEU A 6 -7.02 9.60 -7.90
N THR A 7 -5.92 9.11 -8.47
CA THR A 7 -5.01 8.21 -7.74
C THR A 7 -4.34 8.95 -6.57
N LEU A 8 -3.87 10.18 -6.75
CA LEU A 8 -3.27 10.96 -5.66
C LEU A 8 -4.27 11.20 -4.52
N SER A 9 -5.48 11.67 -4.81
CA SER A 9 -6.49 11.95 -3.78
C SER A 9 -6.94 10.69 -3.04
N THR A 10 -7.22 9.60 -3.75
CA THR A 10 -7.65 8.34 -3.14
C THR A 10 -6.56 7.72 -2.27
N CYS A 11 -5.30 7.81 -2.69
CA CYS A 11 -4.20 7.25 -1.92
C CYS A 11 -3.79 8.12 -0.73
N THR A 12 -3.90 9.44 -0.83
CA THR A 12 -3.68 10.33 0.33
C THR A 12 -4.80 10.19 1.34
N GLY A 13 -6.06 10.07 0.89
CA GLY A 13 -7.21 9.83 1.77
C GLY A 13 -7.13 8.50 2.52
N CYS A 14 -6.75 7.40 1.85
CA CYS A 14 -6.61 6.11 2.53
C CYS A 14 -5.46 6.12 3.55
N GLN A 15 -4.33 6.78 3.24
CA GLN A 15 -3.19 6.84 4.14
C GLN A 15 -3.49 7.66 5.38
N LEU A 16 -4.20 8.78 5.23
CA LEU A 16 -4.62 9.60 6.36
C LEU A 16 -5.62 8.86 7.27
N ALA A 17 -6.55 8.10 6.68
CA ALA A 17 -7.48 7.26 7.44
C ALA A 17 -6.75 6.17 8.23
N ILE A 18 -5.75 5.52 7.62
CA ILE A 18 -4.91 4.51 8.29
C ILE A 18 -4.07 5.15 9.40
N GLU A 19 -3.45 6.31 9.15
CA GLU A 19 -2.62 7.01 10.14
C GLU A 19 -3.45 7.46 11.35
N GLY A 20 -4.67 7.95 11.13
CA GLY A 20 -5.61 8.28 12.20
C GLY A 20 -5.97 7.06 13.06
N LEU A 21 -6.23 5.92 12.44
CA LEU A 21 -6.55 4.68 13.16
C LEU A 21 -5.33 4.07 13.87
N ASN A 22 -4.15 4.11 13.25
CA ASN A 22 -2.93 3.55 13.84
C ASN A 22 -2.49 4.32 15.10
N ARG A 23 -2.84 5.61 15.23
CA ARG A 23 -2.66 6.37 16.47
C ARG A 23 -3.58 5.93 17.60
N LEU A 24 -4.72 5.32 17.30
CA LEU A 24 -5.66 4.78 18.29
C LEU A 24 -5.35 3.32 18.62
N HIS A 25 -4.95 2.52 17.63
CA HIS A 25 -4.63 1.09 17.77
C HIS A 25 -3.43 0.69 16.89
N SER A 26 -2.22 0.67 17.48
CA SER A 26 -0.95 0.44 16.76
C SER A 26 -0.75 -0.99 16.23
N ASP A 27 -1.45 -1.99 16.78
CA ASP A 27 -1.22 -3.41 16.45
C ASP A 27 -2.06 -3.91 15.25
N SER A 28 -2.82 -3.01 14.63
CA SER A 28 -3.84 -3.36 13.64
C SER A 28 -3.33 -3.43 12.19
N MET A 29 -2.07 -3.04 11.93
CA MET A 29 -1.54 -2.92 10.58
C MET A 29 -1.53 -4.24 9.79
N VAL A 30 -1.14 -5.35 10.44
CA VAL A 30 -1.11 -6.68 9.80
C VAL A 30 -2.53 -7.15 9.48
N LEU A 31 -3.47 -6.93 10.39
CA LEU A 31 -4.88 -7.28 10.20
C LEU A 31 -5.50 -6.52 9.02
N PHE A 32 -5.18 -5.24 8.83
CA PHE A 32 -5.61 -4.49 7.63
C PHE A 32 -5.06 -5.11 6.35
N THR A 33 -3.75 -5.36 6.30
CA THR A 33 -3.14 -5.90 5.08
C THR A 33 -3.69 -7.30 4.74
N PHE A 34 -3.93 -8.14 5.74
CA PHE A 34 -4.56 -9.44 5.56
C PHE A 34 -6.01 -9.32 5.05
N THR A 35 -6.83 -8.51 5.71
CA THR A 35 -8.26 -8.33 5.34
C THR A 35 -8.42 -7.69 3.96
N THR A 36 -7.50 -6.83 3.54
CA THR A 36 -7.50 -6.24 2.19
C THR A 36 -7.12 -7.26 1.13
N ALA A 37 -6.06 -8.05 1.37
CA ALA A 37 -5.62 -9.10 0.47
C ALA A 37 -6.70 -10.18 0.28
N THR A 38 -7.38 -10.59 1.37
CA THR A 38 -8.50 -11.54 1.28
C THR A 38 -9.67 -10.93 0.54
N THR A 39 -10.05 -9.68 0.82
CA THR A 39 -11.16 -9.00 0.13
C THR A 39 -10.88 -8.85 -1.38
N ILE A 40 -9.68 -8.47 -1.79
CA ILE A 40 -9.28 -8.37 -3.20
C ILE A 40 -9.33 -9.75 -3.87
N THR A 41 -8.86 -10.79 -3.18
CA THR A 41 -8.84 -12.14 -3.74
C THR A 41 -10.25 -12.72 -3.85
N ILE A 42 -11.08 -12.57 -2.82
CA ILE A 42 -12.48 -13.03 -2.79
C ILE A 42 -13.31 -12.30 -3.85
N THR A 43 -13.17 -10.97 -3.97
CA THR A 43 -13.89 -10.20 -5.01
C THR A 43 -13.44 -10.59 -6.43
N GLY A 44 -12.18 -10.95 -6.63
CA GLY A 44 -11.68 -11.48 -7.90
C GLY A 44 -12.24 -12.86 -8.24
N ILE A 45 -12.30 -13.78 -7.26
CA ILE A 45 -12.89 -15.12 -7.42
C ILE A 45 -14.39 -15.03 -7.75
N ILE A 46 -15.13 -14.15 -7.06
CA ILE A 46 -16.58 -13.98 -7.25
C ILE A 46 -16.92 -13.32 -8.59
N LYS A 47 -16.17 -12.29 -9.01
CA LYS A 47 -16.47 -11.57 -10.26
C LYS A 47 -16.09 -12.34 -11.53
N ARG A 48 -15.19 -13.32 -11.48
CA ARG A 48 -14.80 -14.14 -12.65
C ARG A 48 -14.41 -15.56 -12.24
N PRO A 49 -15.34 -16.52 -12.24
CA PRO A 49 -15.02 -17.94 -12.03
C PRO A 49 -14.28 -18.59 -13.23
N SER A 50 -14.13 -17.91 -14.37
CA SER A 50 -13.61 -18.49 -15.62
C SER A 50 -12.34 -17.81 -16.18
N VAL A 51 -11.40 -17.42 -15.33
CA VAL A 51 -10.03 -17.08 -15.77
C VAL A 51 -9.04 -17.99 -15.04
N ILE A 52 -9.24 -19.29 -15.25
CA ILE A 52 -8.16 -20.28 -15.25
C ILE A 52 -7.57 -20.19 -16.67
N TYR A 53 -6.72 -19.19 -16.92
CA TYR A 53 -5.81 -19.27 -18.05
C TYR A 53 -4.40 -19.46 -17.52
N ASP A 54 -3.92 -20.66 -17.81
CA ASP A 54 -2.62 -21.21 -17.46
C ASP A 54 -1.50 -20.33 -18.02
N ARG A 55 -0.78 -19.65 -17.12
CA ARG A 55 0.65 -19.41 -17.32
C ARG A 55 1.33 -19.36 -15.98
N ARG A 56 1.75 -20.54 -15.51
CA ARG A 56 2.68 -20.68 -14.39
C ARG A 56 3.93 -19.83 -14.64
N ILE A 57 4.06 -18.74 -13.91
CA ILE A 57 5.34 -18.04 -13.75
C ILE A 57 6.16 -18.93 -12.80
N PRO A 58 7.30 -19.50 -13.22
CA PRO A 58 8.13 -20.30 -12.33
C PRO A 58 8.79 -19.37 -11.32
N ILE A 59 8.19 -19.23 -10.14
CA ILE A 59 8.82 -18.56 -9.01
C ILE A 59 9.61 -19.62 -8.24
N LYS A 60 10.94 -19.62 -8.41
CA LYS A 60 11.83 -20.29 -7.47
C LYS A 60 11.87 -19.45 -6.18
N LEU A 61 11.09 -19.85 -5.18
CA LEU A 61 11.26 -19.34 -3.82
C LEU A 61 12.54 -19.93 -3.22
N PRO A 62 13.51 -19.12 -2.77
CA PRO A 62 14.44 -19.58 -1.75
C PRO A 62 13.66 -19.65 -0.43
N SER A 63 13.21 -20.84 -0.07
CA SER A 63 12.78 -21.16 1.29
C SER A 63 14.02 -21.28 2.15
N ASN A 64 14.43 -20.20 2.81
CA ASN A 64 15.34 -20.33 3.93
C ASN A 64 14.72 -19.72 5.19
N LYS A 65 14.44 -20.59 6.17
CA LYS A 65 14.08 -20.18 7.52
C LYS A 65 15.30 -19.55 8.14
N LEU A 66 15.34 -18.23 8.16
CA LEU A 66 16.45 -17.49 8.72
C LEU A 66 16.11 -17.14 10.17
N GLN A 67 16.47 -18.08 11.02
CA GLN A 67 16.43 -17.96 12.47
C GLN A 67 17.63 -17.12 12.89
N TYR A 68 17.40 -15.85 13.23
CA TYR A 68 18.46 -14.90 13.57
C TYR A 68 18.51 -14.66 15.08
N GLY A 69 19.57 -15.18 15.69
CA GLY A 69 19.97 -14.88 17.06
C GLY A 69 21.16 -13.91 17.12
N CYS A 70 21.10 -13.03 18.13
CA CYS A 70 22.19 -12.33 18.84
C CYS A 70 23.10 -11.32 18.10
N ALA A 71 22.81 -10.02 18.29
CA ALA A 71 23.66 -9.00 18.93
C ALA A 71 23.09 -7.60 18.62
N TYR A 72 22.92 -6.73 19.63
CA TYR A 72 22.19 -5.47 19.46
C TYR A 72 22.84 -4.49 18.43
N ASP A 73 24.15 -4.56 18.20
CA ASP A 73 24.82 -3.77 17.15
C ASP A 73 24.68 -4.38 15.74
N SER A 74 24.65 -5.71 15.63
CA SER A 74 24.45 -6.39 14.34
C SER A 74 23.02 -6.24 13.83
N LEU A 75 22.05 -6.04 14.73
CA LEU A 75 20.64 -5.78 14.42
C LEU A 75 20.44 -4.47 13.64
N PHE A 76 21.22 -3.43 13.96
CA PHE A 76 21.15 -2.14 13.28
C PHE A 76 21.64 -2.23 11.84
N TYR A 77 22.84 -2.79 11.64
CA TYR A 77 23.38 -3.01 10.29
C TYR A 77 22.53 -4.00 9.48
N PHE A 78 22.02 -5.04 10.13
CA PHE A 78 21.07 -5.96 9.51
C PHE A 78 19.81 -5.24 9.06
N GLY A 79 19.26 -4.35 9.88
CA GLY A 79 18.12 -3.51 9.52
C GLY A 79 18.39 -2.61 8.32
N ILE A 80 19.56 -1.98 8.25
CA ILE A 80 19.97 -1.16 7.11
C ILE A 80 20.06 -2.00 5.82
N VAL A 81 20.71 -3.16 5.89
CA VAL A 81 20.84 -4.08 4.74
C VAL A 81 19.47 -4.57 4.29
N LEU A 82 18.59 -4.94 5.23
CA LEU A 82 17.24 -5.40 4.96
C LEU A 82 16.39 -4.31 4.27
N MET A 83 16.41 -3.08 4.81
CA MET A 83 15.69 -1.96 4.21
C MET A 83 16.23 -1.59 2.83
N THR A 84 17.54 -1.62 2.65
CA THR A 84 18.18 -1.39 1.35
C THR A 84 17.72 -2.42 0.33
N LEU A 85 17.76 -3.71 0.70
CA LEU A 85 17.27 -4.80 -0.16
C LEU A 85 15.78 -4.64 -0.47
N CYS A 86 14.94 -4.27 0.50
CA CYS A 86 13.53 -3.98 0.27
C CYS A 86 13.31 -2.85 -0.74
N LEU A 87 14.12 -1.78 -0.72
CA LEU A 87 14.02 -0.68 -1.69
C LEU A 87 14.40 -1.12 -3.11
N PHE A 88 15.44 -1.96 -3.24
CA PHE A 88 15.80 -2.56 -4.54
C PHE A 88 14.68 -3.47 -5.06
N LEU A 89 14.13 -4.34 -4.22
CA LEU A 89 13.03 -5.24 -4.59
C LEU A 89 11.76 -4.46 -4.97
N SER A 90 11.47 -3.36 -4.26
CA SER A 90 10.33 -2.47 -4.56
C SER A 90 10.50 -1.79 -5.92
N SER A 91 11.72 -1.38 -6.26
CA SER A 91 12.04 -0.77 -7.56
C SER A 91 11.94 -1.81 -8.69
N TYR A 92 12.48 -3.01 -8.46
CA TYR A 92 12.39 -4.14 -9.39
C TYR A 92 10.93 -4.52 -9.69
N MET A 93 10.09 -4.58 -8.66
CA MET A 93 8.67 -4.90 -8.82
C MET A 93 7.94 -3.90 -9.74
N GLY A 94 8.28 -2.60 -9.65
CA GLY A 94 7.71 -1.58 -10.53
C GLY A 94 8.08 -1.78 -12.00
N ILE A 95 9.31 -2.18 -12.29
CA ILE A 95 9.79 -2.45 -13.65
C ILE A 95 9.18 -3.75 -14.18
N PHE A 96 9.16 -4.80 -13.35
CA PHE A 96 8.57 -6.09 -13.70
C PHE A 96 7.10 -5.95 -14.11
N GLN A 97 6.32 -5.12 -13.40
CA GLN A 97 4.93 -4.87 -13.77
C GLN A 97 4.79 -4.15 -15.11
N GLU A 98 5.70 -3.21 -15.43
CA GLU A 98 5.70 -2.53 -16.72
C GLU A 98 5.96 -3.51 -17.87
N ASP A 99 6.96 -4.38 -17.73
CA ASP A 99 7.30 -5.38 -18.75
C ASP A 99 6.18 -6.42 -18.92
N LEU A 100 5.55 -6.83 -17.81
CA LEU A 100 4.38 -7.71 -17.85
C LEU A 100 3.23 -7.08 -18.67
N PHE A 101 2.96 -5.79 -18.49
CA PHE A 101 1.93 -5.09 -19.27
C PHE A 101 2.28 -4.89 -20.75
N LYS A 102 3.58 -4.83 -21.10
CA LYS A 102 4.03 -4.78 -22.50
C LYS A 102 3.85 -6.13 -23.20
N THR A 103 4.14 -7.24 -22.53
CA THR A 103 4.10 -8.59 -23.14
C THR A 103 2.70 -9.20 -23.16
N TYR A 104 1.91 -9.06 -22.08
CA TYR A 104 0.62 -9.75 -21.91
C TYR A 104 -0.61 -8.85 -22.11
N GLY A 105 -0.39 -7.56 -22.36
CA GLY A 105 -1.48 -6.59 -22.53
C GLY A 105 -1.94 -5.94 -21.21
N ARG A 106 -2.77 -4.90 -21.32
CA ARG A 106 -3.14 -4.01 -20.21
C ARG A 106 -4.31 -4.55 -19.38
N HIS A 107 -4.11 -5.68 -18.72
CA HIS A 107 -5.08 -6.30 -17.81
C HIS A 107 -4.78 -5.96 -16.34
N SER A 108 -4.95 -4.69 -15.95
CA SER A 108 -4.65 -4.21 -14.59
C SER A 108 -5.37 -4.99 -13.48
N ASP A 109 -6.63 -5.38 -13.72
CA ASP A 109 -7.43 -6.09 -12.71
C ASP A 109 -6.93 -7.53 -12.48
N GLU A 110 -6.41 -8.19 -13.51
CA GLU A 110 -5.87 -9.56 -13.42
C GLU A 110 -4.53 -9.60 -12.70
N VAL A 111 -3.64 -8.65 -13.03
CA VAL A 111 -2.34 -8.51 -12.36
C VAL A 111 -2.53 -8.13 -10.88
N MET A 112 -3.51 -7.25 -10.58
CA MET A 112 -3.87 -6.92 -9.21
C MET A 112 -4.32 -8.15 -8.44
N TRP A 113 -5.25 -8.94 -8.98
CA TRP A 113 -5.71 -10.17 -8.33
C TRP A 113 -4.58 -11.19 -8.13
N GLY A 114 -3.79 -11.45 -9.17
CA GLY A 114 -2.71 -12.44 -9.12
C GLY A 114 -1.66 -12.12 -8.06
N MET A 115 -1.25 -10.85 -7.95
CA MET A 115 -0.27 -10.43 -6.94
C MET A 115 -0.82 -10.55 -5.51
N ASN A 116 -2.09 -10.21 -5.30
CA ASN A 116 -2.73 -10.33 -3.98
C ASN A 116 -2.95 -11.81 -3.59
N ALA A 117 -3.31 -12.66 -4.55
CA ALA A 117 -3.48 -14.10 -4.33
C ALA A 117 -2.16 -14.80 -3.93
N ILE A 118 -1.03 -14.40 -4.53
CA ILE A 118 0.31 -14.92 -4.18
C ILE A 118 0.75 -14.46 -2.78
N THR A 119 0.23 -13.33 -2.29
CA THR A 119 0.57 -12.81 -0.97
C THR A 119 -0.19 -13.54 0.15
N LEU A 120 -1.40 -14.07 -0.12
CA LEU A 120 -2.19 -14.85 0.84
C LEU A 120 -1.46 -16.02 1.54
N PRO A 121 -0.75 -16.92 0.84
CA PRO A 121 -0.01 -18.00 1.50
C PRO A 121 1.12 -17.48 2.41
N MET A 122 1.67 -16.29 2.14
CA MET A 122 2.68 -15.69 3.02
C MET A 122 2.09 -15.26 4.37
N TYR A 123 0.81 -14.88 4.42
CA TYR A 123 0.13 -14.50 5.67
C TYR A 123 -0.08 -15.66 6.65
N ILE A 124 0.06 -16.92 6.21
CA ILE A 124 -0.02 -18.09 7.09
C ILE A 124 1.08 -18.03 8.17
N MET A 125 2.24 -17.46 7.86
CA MET A 125 3.32 -17.29 8.84
C MET A 125 3.01 -16.22 9.91
N TYR A 126 2.08 -15.30 9.64
CA TYR A 126 1.70 -14.21 10.54
C TYR A 126 0.40 -14.47 11.31
N HIS A 127 -0.04 -15.73 11.38
CA HIS A 127 -1.34 -16.11 11.94
C HIS A 127 -1.52 -15.67 13.40
N GLU A 128 -0.48 -15.73 14.24
CA GLU A 128 -0.56 -15.34 15.65
C GLU A 128 -0.85 -13.83 15.82
N SER A 129 -0.20 -12.98 15.02
CA SER A 129 -0.46 -11.54 15.04
C SER A 129 -1.88 -11.20 14.57
N ILE A 130 -2.38 -11.95 13.58
CA ILE A 130 -3.74 -11.76 13.04
C ILE A 130 -4.79 -12.15 14.09
N SER A 131 -4.61 -13.28 14.78
CA SER A 131 -5.56 -13.74 15.80
C SER A 131 -5.62 -12.79 16.99
N ASN A 132 -4.48 -12.27 17.43
CA ASN A 132 -4.42 -11.34 18.55
C ASN A 132 -5.15 -10.03 18.19
N ALA A 133 -4.83 -9.44 17.03
CA ALA A 133 -5.52 -8.24 16.55
C ALA A 133 -7.03 -8.47 16.33
N PHE A 134 -7.44 -9.65 15.87
CA PHE A 134 -8.86 -9.98 15.70
C PHE A 134 -9.60 -10.02 17.05
N MET A 135 -8.98 -10.61 18.08
CA MET A 135 -9.55 -10.66 19.42
C MET A 135 -9.66 -9.27 20.05
N ASP A 136 -8.69 -8.39 19.83
CA ASP A 136 -8.74 -7.00 20.29
C ASP A 136 -9.91 -6.22 19.66
N TYR A 137 -10.19 -6.48 18.37
CA TYR A 137 -11.32 -5.86 17.67
C TYR A 137 -12.67 -6.39 18.18
N CYS A 138 -12.77 -7.68 18.50
CA CYS A 138 -13.97 -8.29 19.08
C CYS A 138 -14.27 -7.79 20.50
N ASN A 139 -13.24 -7.54 21.31
CA ASN A 139 -13.37 -7.08 22.70
C ASN A 139 -13.58 -5.56 22.83
N SER A 140 -13.54 -4.81 21.74
CA SER A 140 -13.72 -3.35 21.76
C SER A 140 -15.19 -2.94 22.03
N ASN A 141 -15.42 -1.65 22.27
CA ASN A 141 -16.74 -1.16 22.69
C ASN A 141 -17.79 -1.21 21.57
N SER A 142 -19.02 -1.62 21.89
CA SER A 142 -20.13 -1.67 20.92
C SER A 142 -20.55 -0.28 20.48
N LEU A 143 -20.78 -0.12 19.17
CA LEU A 143 -21.11 1.15 18.56
C LEU A 143 -22.58 1.51 18.85
N ALA A 144 -22.81 2.63 19.53
CA ALA A 144 -24.14 3.20 19.72
C ALA A 144 -24.38 4.31 18.69
N VAL A 145 -24.83 3.95 17.49
CA VAL A 145 -25.30 4.93 16.50
C VAL A 145 -26.80 5.14 16.70
N LEU A 146 -27.19 6.38 16.97
CA LEU A 146 -28.60 6.81 16.96
C LEU A 146 -29.52 6.06 17.95
N GLY A 147 -29.02 5.72 19.15
CA GLY A 147 -29.82 5.07 20.20
C GLY A 147 -30.11 3.58 19.99
N ILE A 148 -29.57 2.98 18.92
CA ILE A 148 -29.67 1.54 18.64
C ILE A 148 -28.29 0.93 18.92
N LYS A 149 -28.20 0.02 19.90
CA LYS A 149 -26.99 -0.78 20.14
C LYS A 149 -26.86 -1.80 19.01
N LEU A 150 -26.04 -1.50 18.01
CA LEU A 150 -25.69 -2.47 16.98
C LEU A 150 -24.69 -3.48 17.58
N PRO A 151 -24.80 -4.78 17.24
CA PRO A 151 -23.85 -5.81 17.69
C PRO A 151 -22.47 -5.70 17.02
N ILE A 152 -22.26 -4.68 16.17
CA ILE A 152 -21.02 -4.44 15.45
C ILE A 152 -20.22 -3.41 16.25
N THR A 153 -19.01 -3.80 16.62
CA THR A 153 -18.06 -2.96 17.35
C THR A 153 -17.60 -1.78 16.49
N GLU A 154 -17.38 -0.60 17.08
CA GLU A 154 -16.98 0.61 16.36
C GLU A 154 -15.78 0.40 15.43
N LEU A 155 -14.81 -0.40 15.87
CA LEU A 155 -13.61 -0.75 15.12
C LEU A 155 -13.91 -1.55 13.84
N TRP A 156 -14.94 -2.39 13.82
CA TRP A 156 -15.35 -3.14 12.61
C TRP A 156 -15.94 -2.23 11.54
N ALA A 157 -16.70 -1.20 11.95
CA ALA A 157 -17.26 -0.22 11.02
C ALA A 157 -16.16 0.64 10.38
N VAL A 158 -15.19 1.11 11.19
CA VAL A 158 -14.02 1.86 10.70
C VAL A 158 -13.14 0.98 9.81
N LEU A 159 -12.94 -0.29 10.19
CA LEU A 159 -12.23 -1.28 9.38
C LEU A 159 -12.86 -1.41 7.99
N LEU A 160 -14.18 -1.62 7.91
CA LEU A 160 -14.90 -1.71 6.63
C LEU A 160 -14.72 -0.45 5.77
N GLY A 161 -14.79 0.74 6.37
CA GLY A 161 -14.54 2.00 5.66
C GLY A 161 -13.12 2.06 5.07
N ILE A 162 -12.11 1.65 5.85
CA ILE A 162 -10.72 1.59 5.41
C ILE A 162 -10.53 0.55 4.31
N LEU A 163 -11.20 -0.61 4.38
CA LEU A 163 -11.15 -1.63 3.34
C LEU A 163 -11.64 -1.10 1.99
N VAL A 164 -12.74 -0.34 1.96
CA VAL A 164 -13.28 0.26 0.74
C VAL A 164 -12.31 1.29 0.15
N LEU A 165 -11.72 2.14 1.01
CA LEU A 165 -10.73 3.14 0.60
C LEU A 165 -9.46 2.48 0.07
N GLN A 166 -8.95 1.45 0.73
CA GLN A 166 -7.76 0.71 0.31
C GLN A 166 -7.99 -0.04 -1.01
N TYR A 167 -9.13 -0.70 -1.18
CA TYR A 167 -9.48 -1.36 -2.45
C TYR A 167 -9.49 -0.36 -3.62
N THR A 168 -10.16 0.78 -3.43
CA THR A 168 -10.24 1.83 -4.45
C THR A 168 -8.87 2.42 -4.78
N CYS A 169 -8.06 2.67 -3.74
CA CYS A 169 -6.67 3.12 -3.85
C CYS A 169 -5.83 2.15 -4.68
N ILE A 170 -5.80 0.86 -4.31
CA ILE A 170 -4.99 -0.17 -4.99
C ILE A 170 -5.42 -0.30 -6.46
N LYS A 171 -6.72 -0.36 -6.72
CA LYS A 171 -7.25 -0.42 -8.09
C LYS A 171 -6.80 0.76 -8.94
N ASN A 172 -6.87 1.98 -8.39
CA ASN A 172 -6.43 3.19 -9.10
C ASN A 172 -4.92 3.21 -9.36
N VAL A 173 -4.11 2.64 -8.46
CA VAL A 173 -2.66 2.50 -8.67
C VAL A 173 -2.34 1.50 -9.78
N TYR A 174 -2.95 0.32 -9.78
CA TYR A 174 -2.76 -0.68 -10.85
C TYR A 174 -3.26 -0.19 -12.21
N LYS A 175 -4.34 0.60 -12.23
CA LYS A 175 -4.85 1.27 -13.44
C LYS A 175 -3.92 2.39 -13.92
N LEU A 176 -3.23 3.07 -13.01
CA LEU A 176 -2.24 4.08 -13.36
C LEU A 176 -0.97 3.44 -13.90
N ASN A 177 -0.54 2.32 -13.31
CA ASN A 177 0.65 1.59 -13.72
C ASN A 177 0.53 1.04 -15.16
N SER A 178 -0.64 0.55 -15.58
CA SER A 178 -0.81 0.08 -16.97
C SER A 178 -0.80 1.20 -18.03
N LYS A 179 -0.95 2.46 -17.61
CA LYS A 179 -0.99 3.64 -18.50
C LYS A 179 0.34 4.39 -18.56
N MET A 180 1.22 4.18 -17.58
CA MET A 180 2.43 4.98 -17.37
C MET A 180 3.65 4.07 -17.33
N ASN A 181 4.81 4.57 -17.77
CA ASN A 181 6.08 3.91 -17.49
C ASN A 181 6.39 3.97 -15.97
N SER A 182 7.08 2.95 -15.45
CA SER A 182 7.54 2.79 -14.07
C SER A 182 8.21 4.05 -13.52
N LEU A 183 9.02 4.76 -14.30
CA LEU A 183 9.68 6.02 -13.86
C LEU A 183 8.67 7.14 -13.54
N ASN A 184 7.64 7.30 -14.39
CA ASN A 184 6.60 8.29 -14.13
C ASN A 184 5.73 7.87 -12.95
N LEU A 185 5.50 6.56 -12.79
CA LEU A 185 4.76 6.04 -11.66
C LEU A 185 5.50 6.29 -10.34
N THR A 186 6.79 5.97 -10.26
CA THR A 186 7.59 6.18 -9.04
C THR A 186 7.62 7.64 -8.64
N MET A 187 7.75 8.58 -9.59
CA MET A 187 7.66 10.02 -9.33
C MET A 187 6.28 10.44 -8.77
N ILE A 188 5.17 9.93 -9.32
CA ILE A 188 3.83 10.23 -8.79
C ILE A 188 3.65 9.64 -7.38
N LEU A 189 4.19 8.45 -7.13
CA LEU A 189 4.14 7.78 -5.83
C LEU A 189 5.00 8.49 -4.77
N THR A 190 6.15 9.06 -5.14
CA THR A 190 6.96 9.87 -4.20
C THR A 190 6.25 11.18 -3.86
N LEU A 191 5.60 11.82 -4.84
CA LEU A 191 4.80 13.02 -4.62
C LEU A 191 3.63 12.76 -3.65
N ARG A 192 2.98 11.60 -3.74
CA ARG A 192 1.97 11.17 -2.75
C ARG A 192 2.52 11.09 -1.33
N LYS A 193 3.65 10.41 -1.13
CA LYS A 193 4.28 10.25 0.20
C LYS A 193 4.61 11.62 0.80
N PHE A 194 5.10 12.51 -0.04
CA PHE A 194 5.38 13.89 0.34
C PHE A 194 4.11 14.68 0.72
N LEU A 195 3.04 14.58 -0.08
CA LEU A 195 1.75 15.20 0.25
C LEU A 195 1.16 14.68 1.57
N ASN A 196 1.29 13.37 1.83
CA ASN A 196 0.88 12.79 3.10
C ASN A 196 1.67 13.37 4.28
N LEU A 197 2.99 13.51 4.13
CA LEU A 197 3.83 14.14 5.15
C LEU A 197 3.40 15.58 5.42
N LEU A 198 3.16 16.35 4.36
CA LEU A 198 2.72 17.75 4.48
C LEU A 198 1.35 17.86 5.16
N LEU A 199 0.38 17.01 4.79
CA LEU A 199 -0.92 16.96 5.44
C LEU A 199 -0.84 16.51 6.90
N SER A 200 0.00 15.53 7.21
CA SER A 200 0.23 15.07 8.59
C SER A 200 0.75 16.23 9.46
N VAL A 201 1.73 17.01 8.98
CA VAL A 201 2.19 18.20 9.70
C VAL A 201 1.08 19.24 9.87
N LEU A 202 0.34 19.56 8.79
CA LEU A 202 -0.70 20.59 8.81
C LEU A 202 -1.87 20.24 9.74
N ILE A 203 -2.31 18.98 9.75
CA ILE A 203 -3.46 18.51 10.51
C ILE A 203 -3.09 18.27 11.98
N PHE A 204 -1.94 17.64 12.24
CA PHE A 204 -1.53 17.28 13.60
C PHE A 204 -0.76 18.39 14.34
N LYS A 205 -0.58 19.57 13.71
CA LYS A 205 0.11 20.74 14.27
C LYS A 205 1.47 20.40 14.91
N ASN A 206 2.21 19.47 14.29
CA ASN A 206 3.54 19.12 14.76
C ASN A 206 4.54 20.25 14.46
N GLN A 207 5.61 20.38 15.25
CA GLN A 207 6.61 21.43 15.07
C GLN A 207 7.28 21.31 13.68
N PHE A 208 6.95 22.22 12.78
CA PHE A 208 7.51 22.23 11.44
C PHE A 208 8.90 22.86 11.46
N ASN A 209 9.91 22.01 11.56
CA ASN A 209 11.31 22.41 11.59
C ASN A 209 11.77 22.98 10.22
N TYR A 210 12.74 23.89 10.22
CA TYR A 210 13.32 24.50 9.01
C TYR A 210 13.88 23.47 8.02
N ILE A 211 14.39 22.34 8.50
CA ILE A 211 14.90 21.23 7.67
C ILE A 211 13.77 20.64 6.80
N ASN A 212 12.55 20.53 7.35
CA ASN A 212 11.39 20.01 6.61
C ASN A 212 10.94 20.98 5.51
N PHE A 213 11.07 22.29 5.74
CA PHE A 213 10.78 23.31 4.73
C PHE A 213 11.76 23.25 3.55
N ILE A 214 13.06 23.06 3.83
CA ILE A 214 14.09 22.89 2.79
C ILE A 214 13.81 21.61 2.00
N GLY A 215 13.54 20.49 2.68
CA GLY A 215 13.20 19.23 2.02
C GLY A 215 11.94 19.34 1.15
N ALA A 216 10.91 20.04 1.63
CA ALA A 216 9.70 20.30 0.86
C ALA A 216 9.99 21.09 -0.42
N THR A 217 10.77 22.17 -0.30
CA THR A 217 11.15 23.00 -1.44
C THR A 217 11.94 22.18 -2.47
N MET A 218 12.88 21.34 -2.03
CA MET A 218 13.67 20.49 -2.91
C MET A 218 12.82 19.47 -3.68
N VAL A 219 11.81 18.85 -3.04
CA VAL A 219 10.89 17.90 -3.71
C VAL A 219 10.03 18.61 -4.74
N PHE A 220 9.51 19.80 -4.44
CA PHE A 220 8.73 20.59 -5.40
C PHE A 220 9.57 21.03 -6.61
N ILE A 221 10.81 21.48 -6.40
CA ILE A 221 11.73 21.85 -7.48
C ILE A 221 12.04 20.66 -8.38
N GLY A 222 12.42 19.51 -7.79
CA GLY A 222 12.71 18.30 -8.57
C GLY A 222 11.51 17.82 -9.39
N THR A 223 10.31 17.91 -8.82
CA THR A 223 9.07 17.56 -9.50
C THR A 223 8.79 18.50 -10.67
N TYR A 224 8.93 19.81 -10.43
CA TYR A 224 8.72 20.84 -11.45
C TYR A 224 9.69 20.67 -12.63
N LEU A 225 10.98 20.47 -12.34
CA LEU A 225 12.01 20.28 -13.36
C LEU A 225 11.69 19.09 -14.27
N PHE A 226 11.39 17.92 -13.68
CA PHE A 226 11.06 16.72 -14.44
C PHE A 226 9.83 16.91 -15.34
N TYR A 227 8.78 17.57 -14.82
CA TYR A 227 7.58 17.82 -15.61
C TYR A 227 7.84 18.84 -16.74
N SER A 228 8.64 19.88 -16.48
CA SER A 228 8.99 20.89 -17.46
C SER A 228 9.79 20.30 -18.63
N GLU A 229 10.74 19.40 -18.37
CA GLU A 229 11.51 18.72 -19.41
C GLU A 229 10.63 17.78 -20.23
N LYS A 230 9.70 17.07 -19.58
CA LYS A 230 8.75 16.19 -20.28
C LYS A 230 7.83 16.97 -21.21
N ARG A 231 7.40 18.17 -20.80
CA ARG A 231 6.59 19.06 -21.63
C ARG A 231 7.38 19.51 -22.87
N ALA A 232 8.65 19.90 -22.70
CA ALA A 232 9.51 20.34 -23.80
C ALA A 232 9.80 19.27 -24.87
N LYS A 233 9.65 17.98 -24.55
CA LYS A 233 9.78 16.87 -25.52
C LYS A 233 8.47 16.49 -26.23
N THR A 234 7.34 17.07 -25.81
CA THR A 234 6.01 16.74 -26.35
C THR A 234 5.46 17.83 -27.28
N GLU A 235 6.03 19.04 -27.21
CA GLU A 235 5.81 20.16 -28.15
C GLU A 235 6.85 20.12 -29.29
#